data_AF-A0A7J4NZY9-F1
#
_entry.id   AF-A0A7J4NZY9-F1
#
_cell.length_a   1.000
_cell.length_b   1.000
_cell.length_c   1.000
_cell.angle_alpha   90.00
_cell.angle_beta   90.00
_cell.angle_gamma   90.00
#
_symmetry.space_group_name_H-M   'P 1'
#
loop_
_entity.id
_entity.type
_entity.pdbx_description
1 polymer ?
#
loop_
_entity_poly.entity_id
_entity_poly.type
_entity_poly.pdbx_seq_one_letter_code
_entity_poly.pdbx_strand_id
1 'polypeptide(L)'
;MTMSFPAGSSGNSLKWAIVLALLIDVPFFAMILFSGKPETAMLLTAILPIGISALIVYASYTAGKMEYTLGDKEFRLNFPLSPLRISYSRIRGAGKVETTLGMRLFGGSLPGSHWGRFATSNLGSLQVYATKYKGEFVLLEMSDGERILISPLEPDAFLGALSGRTTVAAPTLIDVEEPRFDRRLAAAQIAVVTLAWLALVAFVVSIYPNLPEIIPVHFGFDGVPNRWGSKVEMLWLLGLATIFPAMNAFFAIKFGKYNKGLTTFLSVVFLLAVGLFILVVNQILSA
;
A
#
# COMPACT_ATOMS: atom_id res chain seq x y z
N MET A 1 24.50 -11.72 -24.51
CA MET A 1 23.24 -11.85 -25.26
C MET A 1 22.07 -11.74 -24.29
N THR A 2 21.21 -10.75 -24.48
CA THR A 2 20.04 -10.52 -23.64
C THR A 2 18.96 -11.55 -23.96
N MET A 3 18.44 -12.25 -22.95
CA MET A 3 17.32 -13.18 -23.09
C MET A 3 16.14 -12.67 -22.29
N SER A 4 14.93 -12.78 -22.83
CA SER A 4 13.72 -12.29 -22.19
C SER A 4 12.71 -13.41 -21.98
N PHE A 5 12.11 -13.42 -20.80
CA PHE A 5 11.13 -14.41 -20.38
C PHE A 5 9.87 -13.65 -19.97
N PRO A 6 8.74 -13.86 -20.67
CA PRO A 6 7.50 -13.21 -20.29
C PRO A 6 7.05 -13.71 -18.92
N ALA A 7 6.46 -12.83 -18.12
CA ALA A 7 5.65 -13.29 -17.00
C ALA A 7 4.38 -13.95 -17.53
N GLY A 8 3.86 -14.96 -16.83
CA GLY A 8 2.62 -15.63 -17.23
C GLY A 8 1.48 -14.64 -17.49
N SER A 9 0.58 -14.93 -18.44
CA SER A 9 -0.38 -13.93 -18.94
C SER A 9 -1.26 -13.35 -17.82
N SER A 10 -1.25 -12.03 -17.69
CA SER A 10 -2.20 -11.29 -16.85
C SER A 10 -3.46 -10.89 -17.63
N GLY A 11 -3.83 -11.55 -18.74
CA GLY A 11 -4.82 -11.04 -19.70
C GLY A 11 -6.19 -10.64 -19.10
N ASN A 12 -6.51 -11.14 -17.90
CA ASN A 12 -7.72 -10.79 -17.16
C ASN A 12 -7.54 -9.61 -16.15
N SER A 13 -6.31 -9.18 -15.84
CA SER A 13 -6.00 -8.15 -14.85
C SER A 13 -6.69 -6.82 -15.20
N LEU A 14 -6.55 -6.37 -16.45
CA LEU A 14 -7.13 -5.11 -16.91
C LEU A 14 -8.66 -5.14 -16.87
N LYS A 15 -9.28 -6.28 -17.25
CA LYS A 15 -10.75 -6.44 -17.18
C LYS A 15 -11.24 -6.29 -15.74
N TRP A 16 -10.58 -6.98 -14.80
CA TRP A 16 -10.92 -6.87 -13.38
C TRP A 16 -10.65 -5.47 -12.81
N ALA A 17 -9.60 -4.80 -13.26
CA ALA A 17 -9.31 -3.42 -12.87
C ALA A 17 -10.42 -2.45 -13.28
N ILE A 18 -10.92 -2.60 -14.51
CA ILE A 18 -12.05 -1.81 -15.03
C ILE A 18 -13.31 -2.10 -14.21
N VAL A 19 -13.61 -3.38 -13.92
CA VAL A 19 -14.75 -3.76 -13.08
C VAL A 19 -14.64 -3.14 -11.69
N LEU A 20 -13.46 -3.20 -11.05
CA LEU A 20 -13.23 -2.59 -9.73
C LEU A 20 -13.37 -1.08 -9.77
N ALA A 21 -12.83 -0.41 -10.79
CA ALA A 21 -12.98 1.03 -10.98
C ALA A 21 -14.46 1.41 -11.10
N LEU A 22 -15.24 0.70 -11.91
CA LEU A 22 -16.67 0.95 -12.06
C LEU A 22 -17.44 0.70 -10.75
N LEU A 23 -17.09 -0.32 -9.97
CA LEU A 23 -17.71 -0.60 -8.67
C LEU A 23 -17.42 0.50 -7.64
N ILE A 24 -16.30 1.21 -7.75
CA ILE A 24 -15.96 2.35 -6.88
C ILE A 24 -16.66 3.61 -7.37
N ASP A 25 -16.52 3.91 -8.66
CA ASP A 25 -16.92 5.20 -9.22
C ASP A 25 -18.44 5.30 -9.41
N VAL A 26 -19.12 4.24 -9.89
CA VAL A 26 -20.57 4.31 -10.20
C VAL A 26 -21.43 4.62 -8.98
N PRO A 27 -21.31 3.94 -7.83
CA PRO A 27 -22.09 4.29 -6.64
C PRO A 27 -21.78 5.70 -6.12
N PHE A 28 -20.51 6.12 -6.23
CA PHE A 28 -20.09 7.45 -5.79
C PHE A 28 -20.71 8.56 -6.67
N PHE A 29 -20.66 8.40 -7.99
CA PHE A 29 -21.31 9.32 -8.92
C PHE A 29 -22.84 9.30 -8.79
N ALA A 30 -23.45 8.13 -8.57
CA ALA A 30 -24.88 8.05 -8.30
C ALA A 30 -25.25 8.87 -7.05
N MET A 31 -24.48 8.76 -5.95
CA MET A 31 -24.70 9.54 -4.74
C MET A 31 -24.62 11.05 -4.99
N ILE A 32 -23.68 11.52 -5.82
CA ILE A 32 -23.58 12.93 -6.21
C ILE A 32 -24.80 13.37 -7.04
N LEU A 33 -25.21 12.56 -8.01
CA LEU A 33 -26.34 12.89 -8.89
C LEU A 33 -27.67 12.94 -8.12
N PHE A 34 -27.86 12.03 -7.16
CA PHE A 34 -29.10 11.94 -6.37
C PHE A 34 -29.13 12.89 -5.16
N SER A 35 -28.07 13.63 -4.84
CA SER A 35 -28.06 14.60 -3.73
C SER A 35 -28.80 15.92 -4.05
N GLY A 36 -29.13 16.17 -5.32
CA GLY A 36 -29.94 17.31 -5.76
C GLY A 36 -29.25 18.69 -5.70
N LYS A 37 -28.11 18.82 -5.02
CA LYS A 37 -27.23 19.99 -5.01
C LYS A 37 -25.77 19.53 -4.86
N PRO A 38 -25.01 19.33 -5.94
CA PRO A 38 -23.61 18.98 -5.82
C PRO A 38 -22.85 20.19 -5.25
N GLU A 39 -22.57 20.15 -3.96
CA GLU A 39 -21.67 21.12 -3.34
C GLU A 39 -20.27 20.97 -3.95
N THR A 40 -19.50 22.05 -4.04
CA THR A 40 -18.12 22.03 -4.56
C THR A 40 -17.24 20.99 -3.83
N ALA A 41 -17.52 20.74 -2.55
CA ALA A 41 -16.90 19.68 -1.76
C ALA A 41 -17.17 18.26 -2.30
N MET A 42 -18.36 18.00 -2.86
CA MET A 42 -18.72 16.72 -3.47
C MET A 42 -17.96 16.48 -4.79
N LEU A 43 -17.70 17.54 -5.57
CA LEU A 43 -16.91 17.45 -6.80
C LEU A 43 -15.42 17.20 -6.53
N LEU A 44 -14.85 17.82 -5.50
CA LEU A 44 -13.46 17.60 -5.09
C LEU A 44 -13.25 16.20 -4.51
N THR A 45 -14.23 15.72 -3.74
CA THR A 45 -14.19 14.36 -3.22
C THR A 45 -14.36 13.30 -4.31
N ALA A 46 -14.91 13.63 -5.48
CA ALA A 46 -14.94 12.76 -6.66
C ALA A 46 -13.58 12.57 -7.35
N ILE A 47 -12.63 13.49 -7.16
CA ILE A 47 -11.28 13.36 -7.71
C ILE A 47 -10.56 12.16 -7.07
N LEU A 48 -10.80 11.91 -5.78
CA LEU A 48 -10.15 10.83 -5.04
C LEU A 48 -10.48 9.43 -5.58
N PRO A 49 -11.76 9.00 -5.72
CA PRO A 49 -12.10 7.70 -6.28
C PRO A 49 -11.65 7.58 -7.74
N ILE A 50 -11.83 8.61 -8.57
CA ILE A 50 -11.35 8.61 -9.97
C ILE A 50 -9.83 8.41 -10.02
N GLY A 51 -9.08 9.12 -9.17
CA GLY A 51 -7.64 8.98 -9.06
C GLY A 51 -7.21 7.58 -8.63
N ILE A 52 -7.91 6.99 -7.65
CA ILE A 52 -7.68 5.61 -7.21
C ILE A 52 -8.00 4.62 -8.34
N SER A 53 -9.13 4.78 -9.03
CA SER A 53 -9.55 3.97 -10.17
C SER A 53 -8.55 4.04 -11.32
N ALA A 54 -8.10 5.25 -11.69
CA ALA A 54 -7.06 5.46 -12.68
C ALA A 54 -5.74 4.78 -12.29
N LEU A 55 -5.36 4.86 -11.01
CA LEU A 55 -4.16 4.18 -10.49
C LEU A 55 -4.31 2.65 -10.56
N ILE A 56 -5.47 2.09 -10.21
CA ILE A 56 -5.74 0.64 -10.29
C ILE A 56 -5.68 0.15 -11.74
N VAL A 57 -6.29 0.89 -12.68
CA VAL A 57 -6.26 0.56 -14.11
C VAL A 57 -4.84 0.66 -14.66
N TYR A 58 -4.11 1.73 -14.33
CA TYR A 58 -2.72 1.92 -14.74
C TYR A 58 -1.80 0.81 -14.18
N ALA A 59 -1.94 0.48 -12.89
CA ALA A 59 -1.18 -0.59 -12.25
C ALA A 59 -1.47 -1.97 -12.90
N SER A 60 -2.73 -2.22 -13.28
CA SER A 60 -3.13 -3.47 -13.93
C SER A 60 -2.62 -3.59 -15.38
N TYR A 61 -2.67 -2.47 -16.11
CA TYR A 61 -2.12 -2.38 -17.46
C TYR A 61 -0.61 -2.61 -17.47
N THR A 62 0.10 -1.94 -16.56
CA THR A 62 1.56 -2.06 -16.44
C THR A 62 2.01 -3.42 -15.93
N ALA A 63 1.24 -4.03 -15.03
CA ALA A 63 1.45 -5.41 -14.59
C ALA A 63 1.42 -6.43 -15.73
N GLY A 64 0.61 -6.22 -16.76
CA GLY A 64 0.58 -7.09 -17.93
C GLY A 64 1.80 -6.98 -18.84
N LYS A 65 2.67 -6.01 -18.58
CA LYS A 65 3.98 -5.87 -19.25
C LYS A 65 5.14 -6.36 -18.39
N MET A 66 4.84 -7.11 -17.32
CA MET A 66 5.89 -7.68 -16.46
C MET A 66 6.73 -8.67 -17.26
N GLU A 67 8.04 -8.47 -17.23
CA GLU A 67 8.98 -9.27 -18.01
C GLU A 67 10.27 -9.50 -17.21
N TYR A 68 10.83 -10.69 -17.36
CA TYR A 68 12.06 -11.12 -16.72
C TYR A 68 13.16 -11.16 -17.78
N THR A 69 14.12 -10.25 -17.70
CA THR A 69 15.22 -10.17 -18.66
C THR A 69 16.53 -10.60 -17.99
N LEU A 70 17.22 -11.57 -18.59
CA LEU A 70 18.59 -11.90 -18.25
C LEU A 70 19.52 -11.10 -19.16
N GLY A 71 20.27 -10.15 -18.59
CA GLY A 71 21.33 -9.38 -19.26
C GLY A 71 22.72 -9.97 -19.01
N ASP A 72 23.79 -9.36 -19.52
CA ASP A 72 25.11 -9.99 -19.46
C ASP A 72 25.69 -10.12 -18.03
N LYS A 73 25.34 -9.19 -17.13
CA LYS A 73 25.85 -9.14 -15.74
C LYS A 73 24.77 -9.17 -14.67
N GLU A 74 23.52 -9.01 -15.07
CA GLU A 74 22.41 -8.80 -14.15
C GLU A 74 21.10 -9.38 -14.68
N PHE A 75 20.27 -9.82 -13.74
CA PHE A 75 18.86 -10.08 -13.94
C PHE A 75 18.08 -8.77 -13.76
N ARG A 76 17.17 -8.49 -14.69
CA ARG A 76 16.26 -7.34 -14.66
C ARG A 76 14.82 -7.84 -14.62
N LEU A 77 14.06 -7.33 -13.67
CA LEU A 77 12.61 -7.38 -13.69
C LEU A 77 12.10 -6.05 -14.25
N ASN A 78 11.52 -6.11 -15.43
CA ASN A 78 10.85 -4.98 -16.03
C ASN A 78 9.42 -4.93 -15.47
N PHE A 79 9.26 -4.22 -14.37
CA PHE A 79 7.95 -3.90 -13.80
C PHE A 79 7.82 -2.37 -13.73
N PRO A 80 6.90 -1.75 -14.49
CA PRO A 80 6.91 -0.29 -14.67
C PRO A 80 6.79 0.53 -13.39
N LEU A 81 6.18 0.00 -12.34
CA LEU A 81 6.04 0.69 -11.05
C LEU A 81 7.25 0.50 -10.12
N SER A 82 8.03 -0.56 -10.31
CA SER A 82 9.16 -0.89 -9.44
C SER A 82 10.13 -1.80 -10.20
N PRO A 83 10.93 -1.25 -11.13
CA PRO A 83 11.92 -2.04 -11.83
C PRO A 83 12.97 -2.55 -10.84
N LEU A 84 13.33 -3.83 -10.93
CA LEU A 84 14.33 -4.44 -10.06
C LEU A 84 15.51 -4.90 -10.91
N ARG A 85 16.74 -4.63 -10.42
CA ARG A 85 17.98 -5.09 -11.03
C ARG A 85 18.79 -5.84 -9.99
N ILE A 86 19.20 -7.06 -10.31
CA ILE A 86 19.94 -7.95 -9.42
C ILE A 86 21.20 -8.40 -10.14
N SER A 87 22.37 -8.02 -9.61
CA SER A 87 23.65 -8.56 -10.06
C SER A 87 23.68 -10.07 -9.85
N TYR A 88 24.23 -10.81 -10.82
CA TYR A 88 24.36 -12.26 -10.68
C TYR A 88 25.22 -12.70 -9.49
N SER A 89 26.20 -11.87 -9.09
CA SER A 89 27.01 -12.11 -7.90
C SER A 89 26.22 -12.11 -6.58
N ARG A 90 25.01 -11.51 -6.57
CA ARG A 90 24.11 -11.55 -5.41
C ARG A 90 23.28 -12.81 -5.37
N ILE A 91 23.08 -13.52 -6.48
CA ILE A 91 22.25 -14.73 -6.52
C ILE A 91 23.11 -15.92 -6.08
N ARG A 92 22.77 -16.51 -4.93
CA ARG A 92 23.42 -17.70 -4.38
C ARG A 92 22.68 -19.00 -4.74
N GLY A 93 21.36 -18.93 -4.78
CA GLY A 93 20.49 -20.07 -5.02
C GLY A 93 19.36 -19.72 -5.97
N ALA A 94 18.95 -20.67 -6.80
CA ALA A 94 17.79 -20.54 -7.67
C ALA A 94 17.22 -21.91 -7.98
N GLY A 95 15.90 -22.04 -7.89
CA GLY A 95 15.23 -23.29 -8.21
C GLY A 95 13.72 -23.19 -8.17
N LYS A 96 13.09 -24.28 -8.59
CA LYS A 96 11.63 -24.38 -8.61
C LYS A 96 11.11 -24.74 -7.23
N VAL A 97 10.03 -24.09 -6.82
CA VAL A 97 9.36 -24.35 -5.55
C VAL A 97 7.86 -24.35 -5.77
N GLU A 98 7.15 -25.27 -5.14
CA GLU A 98 5.69 -25.24 -5.13
C GLU A 98 5.19 -24.51 -3.89
N THR A 99 4.37 -23.48 -4.09
CA THR A 99 3.81 -22.70 -2.98
C THR A 99 2.48 -22.03 -3.35
N THR A 100 1.82 -21.48 -2.35
CA THR A 100 0.66 -20.60 -2.53
C THR A 100 0.93 -19.26 -1.85
N LEU A 101 0.67 -18.17 -2.56
CA LEU A 101 0.69 -16.82 -2.02
C LEU A 101 -0.50 -16.66 -1.07
N GLY A 102 -0.20 -16.43 0.20
CA GLY A 102 -1.17 -16.13 1.24
C GLY A 102 -1.39 -14.62 1.40
N MET A 103 -1.41 -14.17 2.65
CA MET A 103 -1.70 -12.78 2.98
C MET A 103 -0.65 -11.83 2.38
N ARG A 104 -1.12 -10.84 1.61
CA ARG A 104 -0.29 -9.71 1.16
C ARG A 104 0.07 -8.83 2.34
N LEU A 105 1.36 -8.70 2.62
CA LEU A 105 1.89 -7.87 3.71
C LEU A 105 2.25 -6.47 3.21
N PHE A 106 2.73 -6.36 1.97
CA PHE A 106 3.03 -5.09 1.33
C PHE A 106 2.96 -5.24 -0.19
N GLY A 107 2.74 -4.12 -0.90
CA GLY A 107 2.68 -4.07 -2.36
C GLY A 107 1.27 -4.25 -2.93
N GLY A 108 1.19 -4.70 -4.18
CA GLY A 108 -0.07 -4.85 -4.91
C GLY A 108 -0.39 -6.29 -5.26
N SER A 109 -1.68 -6.57 -5.34
CA SER A 109 -2.20 -7.87 -5.75
C SER A 109 -3.49 -7.59 -6.51
N LEU A 110 -3.44 -7.86 -7.81
CA LEU A 110 -4.55 -7.77 -8.73
C LEU A 110 -4.65 -9.12 -9.43
N PRO A 111 -5.82 -9.51 -9.97
CA PRO A 111 -5.94 -10.77 -10.68
C PRO A 111 -4.89 -10.88 -11.78
N GLY A 112 -3.98 -11.85 -11.68
CA GLY A 112 -2.89 -12.03 -12.65
C GLY A 112 -1.63 -11.19 -12.38
N SER A 113 -1.51 -10.49 -11.25
CA SER A 113 -0.29 -9.78 -10.87
C SER A 113 -0.15 -9.59 -9.37
N HIS A 114 0.99 -9.99 -8.84
CA HIS A 114 1.33 -9.99 -7.43
C HIS A 114 2.75 -9.43 -7.28
N TRP A 115 2.89 -8.32 -6.59
CA TRP A 115 4.19 -7.71 -6.32
C TRP A 115 4.25 -7.17 -4.91
N GLY A 116 5.44 -7.24 -4.30
CA GLY A 116 5.65 -6.84 -2.91
C GLY A 116 5.86 -8.04 -2.01
N ARG A 117 5.55 -7.90 -0.72
CA ARG A 117 5.87 -8.92 0.28
C ARG A 117 4.63 -9.73 0.61
N PHE A 118 4.73 -11.05 0.47
CA PHE A 118 3.64 -11.98 0.74
C PHE A 118 4.07 -13.00 1.78
N ALA A 119 3.13 -13.40 2.65
CA ALA A 119 3.24 -14.66 3.35
C ALA A 119 2.97 -15.80 2.36
N THR A 120 3.68 -16.91 2.51
CA THR A 120 3.53 -18.11 1.68
C THR A 120 3.18 -19.30 2.55
N SER A 121 2.63 -20.36 1.96
CA SER A 121 2.21 -21.55 2.70
C SER A 121 3.35 -22.31 3.39
N ASN A 122 4.56 -22.26 2.83
CA ASN A 122 5.68 -23.13 3.22
C ASN A 122 7.06 -22.46 3.10
N LEU A 123 7.16 -21.20 2.67
CA LEU A 123 8.43 -20.48 2.50
C LEU A 123 8.49 -19.23 3.38
N GLY A 124 7.57 -19.06 4.34
CA GLY A 124 7.50 -17.87 5.19
C GLY A 124 7.14 -16.61 4.41
N SER A 125 7.66 -15.45 4.83
CA SER A 125 7.43 -14.18 4.14
C SER A 125 8.58 -13.85 3.20
N LEU A 126 8.25 -13.54 1.94
CA LEU A 126 9.25 -13.26 0.91
C LEU A 126 8.76 -12.20 -0.07
N GLN A 127 9.71 -11.64 -0.83
CA GLN A 127 9.42 -10.68 -1.88
C GLN A 127 8.91 -11.44 -3.10
N VAL A 128 7.80 -10.99 -3.69
CA VAL A 128 7.13 -11.64 -4.83
C VAL A 128 7.10 -10.66 -5.99
N TYR A 129 7.32 -11.20 -7.19
CA TYR A 129 7.00 -10.57 -8.47
C TYR A 129 6.48 -11.66 -9.40
N ALA A 130 5.18 -11.94 -9.33
CA ALA A 130 4.55 -13.07 -9.99
C ALA A 130 3.22 -12.68 -10.64
N THR A 131 2.76 -13.48 -11.59
CA THR A 131 1.47 -13.34 -12.27
C THR A 131 0.48 -14.45 -11.92
N LYS A 132 0.87 -15.35 -11.01
CA LYS A 132 0.01 -16.39 -10.44
C LYS A 132 0.12 -16.40 -8.92
N TYR A 133 -0.92 -16.92 -8.26
CA TYR A 133 -1.01 -16.98 -6.79
C TYR A 133 -0.76 -18.38 -6.20
N LYS A 134 -0.70 -19.43 -7.04
CA LYS A 134 -0.50 -20.83 -6.62
C LYS A 134 0.31 -21.58 -7.68
N GLY A 135 1.05 -22.60 -7.24
CA GLY A 135 1.68 -23.60 -8.09
C GLY A 135 3.20 -23.48 -8.05
N GLU A 136 3.85 -23.78 -9.18
CA GLU A 136 5.30 -23.78 -9.30
C GLU A 136 5.86 -22.37 -9.52
N PHE A 137 6.79 -21.91 -8.69
CA PHE A 137 7.48 -20.62 -8.84
C PHE A 137 8.98 -20.86 -8.98
N VAL A 138 9.70 -19.84 -9.43
CA VAL A 138 11.16 -19.80 -9.29
C VAL A 138 11.50 -18.95 -8.06
N LEU A 139 12.18 -19.57 -7.10
CA LEU A 139 12.75 -18.91 -5.93
C LEU A 139 14.18 -18.51 -6.25
N LEU A 140 14.52 -17.25 -6.01
CA LEU A 140 15.87 -16.72 -6.06
C LEU A 140 16.32 -16.38 -4.65
N GLU A 141 17.48 -16.89 -4.24
CA GLU A 141 18.10 -16.63 -2.95
C GLU A 141 19.29 -15.69 -3.11
N MET A 142 19.27 -14.60 -2.37
CA MET A 142 20.27 -13.55 -2.43
C MET A 142 21.35 -13.77 -1.37
N SER A 143 22.52 -13.16 -1.59
CA SER A 143 23.68 -13.26 -0.71
C SER A 143 23.50 -12.61 0.67
N ASP A 144 22.56 -11.68 0.78
CA ASP A 144 22.16 -10.97 1.99
C ASP A 144 20.99 -11.66 2.74
N GLY A 145 20.54 -12.83 2.26
CA GLY A 145 19.42 -13.58 2.82
C GLY A 145 18.05 -13.15 2.30
N GLU A 146 17.97 -12.13 1.42
CA GLU A 146 16.72 -11.80 0.74
C GLU A 146 16.30 -12.95 -0.19
N ARG A 147 15.00 -13.24 -0.24
CA ARG A 147 14.44 -14.24 -1.15
C ARG A 147 13.35 -13.63 -2.01
N ILE A 148 13.46 -13.87 -3.32
CA ILE A 148 12.57 -13.31 -4.33
C ILE A 148 11.91 -14.45 -5.08
N LEU A 149 10.58 -14.45 -5.09
CA LEU A 149 9.76 -15.43 -5.79
C LEU A 149 9.23 -14.80 -7.08
N ILE A 150 9.50 -15.45 -8.20
CA ILE A 150 9.05 -15.03 -9.53
C ILE A 150 8.27 -16.16 -10.22
N SER A 151 7.50 -15.82 -11.25
CA SER A 151 6.74 -16.79 -12.04
C SER A 151 6.93 -16.57 -13.55
N PRO A 152 8.15 -16.82 -14.08
CA PRO A 152 8.35 -16.88 -15.52
C PRO A 152 7.37 -17.87 -16.16
N LEU A 153 6.91 -17.58 -17.37
CA LEU A 153 6.01 -18.47 -18.11
C LEU A 153 6.66 -19.85 -18.33
N GLU A 154 7.97 -19.88 -18.53
CA GLU A 154 8.78 -21.08 -18.73
C GLU A 154 9.87 -21.18 -17.65
N PRO A 155 9.56 -21.75 -16.47
CA PRO A 155 10.50 -21.83 -15.34
C PRO A 155 11.80 -22.57 -15.66
N ASP A 156 11.72 -23.69 -16.38
CA ASP A 156 12.89 -24.51 -16.72
C ASP A 156 13.82 -23.81 -17.71
N ALA A 157 13.26 -23.14 -18.73
CA ALA A 157 14.04 -22.35 -19.69
C ALA A 157 14.73 -21.16 -19.00
N PHE A 158 14.02 -20.49 -18.08
CA PHE A 158 14.58 -19.41 -17.27
C PHE A 158 15.77 -19.89 -16.42
N LEU A 159 15.60 -21.00 -15.69
CA LEU A 159 16.65 -21.56 -14.84
C LEU A 159 17.85 -22.06 -15.64
N GLY A 160 17.63 -22.72 -16.78
CA GLY A 160 18.70 -23.14 -17.68
C GLY A 160 19.54 -21.95 -18.18
N ALA A 161 18.87 -20.87 -18.57
CA ALA A 161 19.55 -19.64 -19.00
C ALA A 161 20.27 -18.91 -17.86
N LEU A 162 19.75 -19.00 -16.62
CA LEU A 162 20.37 -18.42 -15.44
C LEU A 162 21.65 -19.18 -15.03
N SER A 163 21.61 -20.52 -15.02
CA SER A 163 22.76 -21.37 -14.71
C SER A 163 23.91 -21.20 -15.70
N GLY A 164 23.62 -20.82 -16.95
CA GLY A 164 24.66 -20.47 -17.94
C GLY A 164 25.39 -19.16 -17.65
N ARG A 165 24.93 -18.35 -16.69
CA ARG A 165 25.45 -17.00 -16.40
C ARG A 165 26.04 -16.85 -15.00
N THR A 166 25.71 -17.77 -14.09
CA THR A 166 26.22 -17.77 -12.73
C THR A 166 26.20 -19.18 -12.15
N THR A 167 27.11 -19.44 -11.22
CA THR A 167 27.12 -20.68 -10.46
C THR A 167 26.03 -20.61 -9.41
N VAL A 168 24.90 -21.24 -9.70
CA VAL A 168 23.75 -21.25 -8.81
C VAL A 168 23.64 -22.60 -8.11
N ALA A 169 23.59 -22.59 -6.78
CA ALA A 169 23.23 -23.78 -6.02
C ALA A 169 21.71 -24.00 -6.07
N ALA A 170 21.26 -25.22 -5.79
CA ALA A 170 19.86 -25.46 -5.49
C ALA A 170 19.45 -24.57 -4.28
N PRO A 171 18.23 -24.00 -4.28
CA PRO A 171 17.80 -23.12 -3.20
C PRO A 171 17.74 -23.91 -1.90
N THR A 172 18.26 -23.32 -0.83
CA THR A 172 18.20 -23.95 0.49
C THR A 172 16.85 -23.63 1.11
N LEU A 173 15.96 -24.62 1.18
CA LEU A 173 14.66 -24.49 1.85
C LEU A 173 14.86 -24.41 3.38
N ILE A 174 15.41 -23.30 3.87
CA ILE A 174 15.56 -22.99 5.29
C ILE A 174 14.28 -22.29 5.76
N ASP A 175 13.82 -22.68 6.94
CA ASP A 175 12.85 -21.91 7.72
C ASP A 175 13.41 -20.52 7.98
N VAL A 176 12.80 -19.50 7.38
CA VAL A 176 13.30 -18.13 7.53
C VAL A 176 12.97 -17.58 8.89
N GLU A 177 14.02 -17.12 9.58
CA GLU A 177 13.89 -16.25 10.74
C GLU A 177 13.18 -14.97 10.28
N GLU A 178 11.93 -14.77 10.72
CA GLU A 178 11.17 -13.57 10.34
C GLU A 178 11.95 -12.30 10.71
N PRO A 179 11.84 -11.22 9.90
CA PRO A 179 12.46 -9.95 10.25
C PRO A 179 12.05 -9.54 11.65
N ARG A 180 13.04 -9.30 12.53
CA ARG A 180 12.79 -9.01 13.94
C ARG A 180 11.97 -7.74 14.05
N PHE A 181 10.80 -7.88 14.67
CA PHE A 181 9.93 -6.75 14.98
C PHE A 181 10.60 -5.84 16.00
N ASP A 182 10.92 -4.61 15.59
CA ASP A 182 11.44 -3.58 16.48
C ASP A 182 10.33 -3.04 17.37
N ARG A 183 10.10 -3.74 18.50
CA ARG A 183 9.06 -3.41 19.47
C ARG A 183 9.20 -1.98 20.00
N ARG A 184 10.42 -1.47 20.13
CA ARG A 184 10.68 -0.13 20.67
C ARG A 184 10.23 0.93 19.68
N LEU A 185 10.60 0.79 18.41
CA LEU A 185 10.19 1.73 17.37
C LEU A 185 8.67 1.71 17.18
N ALA A 186 8.06 0.53 17.10
CA ALA A 186 6.61 0.42 16.96
C ALA A 186 5.87 1.01 18.18
N ALA A 187 6.34 0.73 19.40
CA ALA A 187 5.78 1.32 20.60
C ALA A 187 5.92 2.85 20.62
N ALA A 188 7.08 3.38 20.21
CA ALA A 188 7.30 4.82 20.11
C ALA A 188 6.36 5.47 19.08
N GLN A 189 6.19 4.87 17.90
CA GLN A 189 5.24 5.35 16.88
C GLN A 189 3.80 5.36 17.40
N ILE A 190 3.37 4.28 18.05
CA ILE A 190 2.05 4.18 18.66
C ILE A 190 1.88 5.24 19.77
N ALA A 191 2.89 5.42 20.61
CA ALA A 191 2.87 6.39 21.69
C ALA A 191 2.74 7.82 21.15
N VAL A 192 3.55 8.21 20.16
CA VAL A 192 3.50 9.55 19.56
C VAL A 192 2.12 9.85 18.97
N VAL A 193 1.58 8.93 18.17
CA VAL A 193 0.26 9.10 17.54
C VAL A 193 -0.86 9.13 18.59
N THR A 194 -0.79 8.26 19.60
CA THR A 194 -1.75 8.27 20.72
C THR A 194 -1.69 9.57 21.51
N LEU A 195 -0.48 10.06 21.83
CA LEU A 195 -0.29 11.32 22.56
C LEU A 195 -0.80 12.52 21.76
N ALA A 196 -0.56 12.56 20.45
CA ALA A 196 -1.11 13.60 19.59
C ALA A 196 -2.65 13.58 19.55
N TRP A 197 -3.25 12.40 19.48
CA TRP A 197 -4.71 12.25 19.57
C TRP A 197 -5.24 12.67 20.95
N LEU A 198 -4.58 12.29 22.05
CA LEU A 198 -4.96 12.72 23.39
C LEU A 198 -4.84 14.24 23.57
N ALA A 199 -3.80 14.85 23.00
CA ALA A 199 -3.65 16.31 22.98
C ALA A 199 -4.79 16.98 22.20
N LEU A 200 -5.19 16.41 21.07
CA LEU A 200 -6.34 16.87 20.30
C LEU A 200 -7.65 16.75 21.10
N VAL A 201 -7.87 15.61 21.78
CA VAL A 201 -9.05 15.42 22.66
C VAL A 201 -9.04 16.46 23.78
N ALA A 202 -7.92 16.65 24.46
CA ALA A 202 -7.79 17.63 25.54
C ALA A 202 -8.06 19.06 25.05
N PHE A 203 -7.54 19.41 23.86
CA PHE A 203 -7.80 20.70 23.22
C PHE A 203 -9.29 20.88 22.89
N VAL A 204 -9.94 19.88 22.28
CA VAL A 204 -11.37 19.97 21.97
C VAL A 204 -12.21 20.07 23.24
N VAL A 205 -11.92 19.26 24.27
CA VAL A 205 -12.63 19.28 25.55
C VAL A 205 -12.45 20.62 26.27
N SER A 206 -11.29 21.28 26.16
CA SER A 206 -11.06 22.56 26.83
C SER A 206 -11.82 23.72 26.20
N ILE A 207 -12.05 23.69 24.88
CA ILE A 207 -12.79 24.75 24.18
C ILE A 207 -14.30 24.47 24.08
N TYR A 208 -14.71 23.19 24.09
CA TYR A 208 -16.09 22.78 23.83
C TYR A 208 -17.16 23.51 24.66
N PRO A 209 -16.98 23.75 25.98
CA PRO A 209 -17.98 24.45 26.78
C PRO A 209 -18.23 25.89 26.34
N ASN A 210 -17.24 26.53 25.73
CA ASN A 210 -17.28 27.93 25.32
C ASN A 210 -17.74 28.11 23.87
N LEU A 211 -17.95 27.03 23.12
CA LEU A 211 -18.38 27.11 21.74
C LEU A 211 -19.89 27.45 21.66
N PRO A 212 -20.28 28.34 20.72
CA PRO A 212 -21.69 28.58 20.42
C PRO A 212 -22.35 27.30 19.89
N GLU A 213 -23.68 27.21 20.01
CA GLU A 213 -24.42 26.02 19.53
C GLU A 213 -24.25 25.79 18.01
N ILE A 214 -24.04 26.87 17.26
CA ILE A 214 -23.81 26.86 15.81
C ILE A 214 -22.39 27.34 15.54
N ILE A 215 -21.59 26.50 14.89
CA ILE A 215 -20.21 26.78 14.47
C ILE A 215 -20.06 26.58 12.96
N PRO A 216 -19.07 27.21 12.31
CA PRO A 216 -18.72 26.87 10.95
C PRO A 216 -18.14 25.44 10.90
N VAL A 217 -18.69 24.59 10.04
CA VAL A 217 -18.30 23.18 9.91
C VAL A 217 -17.70 22.84 8.55
N HIS A 218 -17.75 23.78 7.60
CA HIS A 218 -17.10 23.67 6.31
C HIS A 218 -16.59 25.04 5.85
N PHE A 219 -15.42 25.06 5.21
CA PHE A 219 -14.74 26.24 4.72
C PHE A 219 -14.50 26.11 3.21
N GLY A 220 -14.68 27.21 2.48
CA GLY A 220 -14.24 27.34 1.10
C GLY A 220 -12.72 27.38 0.98
N PHE A 221 -12.21 27.32 -0.25
CA PHE A 221 -10.77 27.46 -0.54
C PHE A 221 -10.20 28.83 -0.16
N ASP A 222 -11.07 29.82 -0.06
CA ASP A 222 -10.78 31.17 0.43
C ASP A 222 -10.69 31.25 1.97
N GLY A 223 -10.93 30.14 2.67
CA GLY A 223 -10.98 30.10 4.13
C GLY A 223 -12.27 30.69 4.71
N VAL A 224 -13.29 30.98 3.89
CA VAL A 224 -14.56 31.54 4.35
C VAL A 224 -15.53 30.41 4.70
N PRO A 225 -16.23 30.47 5.86
CA PRO A 225 -17.29 29.53 6.16
C PRO A 225 -18.40 29.51 5.10
N ASN A 226 -18.68 28.33 4.53
CA ASN A 226 -19.79 28.14 3.60
C ASN A 226 -20.83 27.12 4.09
N ARG A 227 -20.59 26.48 5.24
CA ARG A 227 -21.59 25.68 5.98
C ARG A 227 -21.46 25.88 7.48
N TRP A 228 -22.60 26.04 8.13
CA TRP A 228 -22.74 26.18 9.59
C TRP A 228 -23.51 24.97 10.13
N GLY A 229 -23.10 24.46 11.28
CA GLY A 229 -23.62 23.23 11.86
C GLY A 229 -23.55 23.23 13.38
N SER A 230 -24.05 22.17 14.01
CA SER A 230 -24.06 22.08 15.47
C SER A 230 -22.65 21.84 16.02
N LYS A 231 -22.30 22.42 17.17
CA LYS A 231 -21.04 22.11 17.87
C LYS A 231 -20.87 20.61 18.19
N VAL A 232 -21.96 19.85 18.26
CA VAL A 232 -21.94 18.39 18.43
C VAL A 232 -21.27 17.69 17.24
N GLU A 233 -21.32 18.24 16.03
CA GLU A 233 -20.60 17.71 14.86
C GLU A 233 -19.09 17.62 15.12
N MET A 234 -18.53 18.52 15.92
CA MET A 234 -17.11 18.47 16.29
C MET A 234 -16.77 17.24 17.14
N LEU A 235 -17.69 16.79 18.00
CA LEU A 235 -17.51 15.55 18.77
C LEU A 235 -17.59 14.31 17.88
N TRP A 236 -18.44 14.32 16.85
CA TRP A 236 -18.47 13.27 15.84
C TRP A 236 -17.18 13.19 15.05
N LEU A 237 -16.63 14.33 14.63
CA LEU A 237 -15.33 14.40 13.96
C LEU A 237 -14.20 13.89 14.87
N LEU A 238 -14.20 14.26 16.15
CA LEU A 238 -13.25 13.76 17.14
C LEU A 238 -13.38 12.24 17.35
N GLY A 239 -14.62 11.75 17.41
CA GLY A 239 -14.93 10.33 17.47
C GLY A 239 -14.43 9.58 16.24
N LEU A 240 -14.70 10.09 15.03
CA LEU A 240 -14.18 9.52 13.78
C LEU A 240 -12.64 9.55 13.75
N ALA A 241 -12.03 10.60 14.31
CA ALA A 241 -10.58 10.73 14.39
C ALA A 241 -9.91 9.63 15.23
N THR A 242 -10.63 8.93 16.12
CA THR A 242 -10.12 7.76 16.87
C THR A 242 -9.72 6.59 15.97
N ILE A 243 -10.28 6.51 14.75
CA ILE A 243 -9.96 5.46 13.79
C ILE A 243 -8.48 5.52 13.41
N PHE A 244 -7.89 6.73 13.31
CA PHE A 244 -6.51 6.89 12.90
C PHE A 244 -5.47 6.32 13.88
N PRO A 245 -5.47 6.61 15.20
CA PRO A 245 -4.56 5.96 16.13
C PRO A 245 -4.79 4.45 16.22
N ALA A 246 -6.04 3.98 16.14
CA ALA A 246 -6.36 2.56 16.12
C ALA A 246 -5.79 1.86 14.89
N MET A 247 -6.00 2.42 13.69
CA MET A 247 -5.42 1.96 12.44
C MET A 247 -3.89 2.01 12.49
N ASN A 248 -3.30 3.11 12.97
CA ASN A 248 -1.85 3.23 13.07
C ASN A 248 -1.25 2.16 13.99
N ALA A 249 -1.87 1.89 15.15
CA ALA A 249 -1.44 0.83 16.05
C ALA A 249 -1.54 -0.56 15.39
N PHE A 250 -2.68 -0.84 14.75
CA PHE A 250 -2.85 -2.07 13.98
C PHE A 250 -1.78 -2.22 12.91
N PHE A 251 -1.52 -1.16 12.12
CA PHE A 251 -0.55 -1.21 11.04
C PHE A 251 0.90 -1.31 11.54
N ALA A 252 1.24 -0.58 12.60
CA ALA A 252 2.56 -0.65 13.23
C ALA A 252 2.86 -2.05 13.76
N ILE A 253 1.92 -2.68 14.46
CA ILE A 253 2.09 -4.03 15.01
C ILE A 253 2.13 -5.08 13.89
N LYS A 254 1.18 -5.01 12.95
CA LYS A 254 1.03 -6.05 11.92
C LYS A 254 2.08 -5.95 10.81
N PHE A 255 2.47 -4.73 10.43
CA PHE A 255 3.31 -4.49 9.26
C PHE A 255 4.62 -3.75 9.55
N GLY A 256 4.84 -3.25 10.77
CA GLY A 256 6.08 -2.54 11.13
C GLY A 256 7.34 -3.40 10.99
N LYS A 257 7.23 -4.73 11.11
CA LYS A 257 8.33 -5.67 10.81
C LYS A 257 8.69 -5.75 9.32
N TYR A 258 7.77 -5.38 8.43
CA TYR A 258 7.93 -5.53 6.99
C TYR A 258 8.19 -4.21 6.27
N ASN A 259 7.59 -3.11 6.73
CA ASN A 259 7.75 -1.80 6.10
C ASN A 259 7.60 -0.65 7.11
N LYS A 260 8.74 -0.26 7.69
CA LYS A 260 8.84 0.90 8.59
C LYS A 260 8.46 2.22 7.89
N GLY A 261 8.72 2.33 6.59
CA GLY A 261 8.41 3.53 5.81
C GLY A 261 6.92 3.80 5.72
N LEU A 262 6.11 2.77 5.45
CA LEU A 262 4.65 2.89 5.38
C LEU A 262 4.05 3.29 6.73
N THR A 263 4.45 2.64 7.82
CA THR A 263 3.90 2.95 9.15
C THR A 263 4.33 4.35 9.62
N THR A 264 5.57 4.76 9.30
CA THR A 264 6.04 6.13 9.55
C THR A 264 5.27 7.15 8.73
N PHE A 265 5.05 6.89 7.44
CA PHE A 265 4.29 7.77 6.56
C PHE A 265 2.87 7.98 7.08
N LEU A 266 2.16 6.91 7.46
CA LEU A 266 0.82 7.00 8.05
C LEU A 266 0.81 7.83 9.35
N SER A 267 1.81 7.64 10.22
CA SER A 267 1.97 8.45 11.43
C SER A 267 2.14 9.94 11.10
N VAL A 268 3.00 10.28 10.12
CA VAL A 268 3.21 11.68 9.69
C VAL A 268 1.94 12.29 9.11
N VAL A 269 1.24 11.58 8.23
CA VAL A 269 -0.03 12.05 7.65
C VAL A 269 -1.06 12.35 8.74
N PHE A 270 -1.17 11.49 9.76
CA PHE A 270 -2.06 11.73 10.88
C PHE A 270 -1.66 12.98 11.69
N LEU A 271 -0.37 13.14 12.00
CA LEU A 271 0.11 14.32 12.73
C LEU A 271 -0.17 15.63 11.96
N LEU A 272 -0.01 15.62 10.64
CA LEU A 272 -0.36 16.75 9.79
C LEU A 272 -1.87 17.04 9.80
N ALA A 273 -2.71 16.00 9.75
CA ALA A 273 -4.16 16.15 9.85
C ALA A 273 -4.59 16.76 11.20
N VAL A 274 -3.98 16.32 12.31
CA VAL A 274 -4.20 16.90 13.65
C VAL A 274 -3.79 18.37 13.68
N GLY A 275 -2.61 18.70 13.15
CA GLY A 275 -2.14 20.09 13.07
C GLY A 275 -3.08 20.98 12.25
N LEU A 276 -3.54 20.51 11.10
CA LEU A 276 -4.51 21.21 10.26
C LEU A 276 -5.84 21.42 10.98
N PHE A 277 -6.35 20.40 11.68
CA PHE A 277 -7.58 20.51 12.46
C PHE A 277 -7.46 21.60 13.54
N ILE A 278 -6.35 21.62 14.30
CA ILE A 278 -6.10 22.65 15.32
C ILE A 278 -6.07 24.04 14.69
N LEU A 279 -5.44 24.21 13.52
CA LEU A 279 -5.42 25.49 12.80
C LEU A 279 -6.82 25.95 12.40
N VAL A 280 -7.65 25.06 11.86
CA VAL A 280 -9.04 25.36 11.49
C VAL A 280 -9.84 25.77 12.72
N VAL A 281 -9.75 25.02 13.81
CA VAL A 281 -10.46 25.35 15.05
C VAL A 281 -10.00 26.69 15.63
N ASN A 282 -8.71 27.00 15.59
CA ASN A 282 -8.22 28.31 16.01
C ASN A 282 -8.79 29.44 15.14
N GLN A 283 -8.99 29.23 13.84
CA GLN A 283 -9.69 30.21 12.99
C GLN A 283 -11.14 30.41 13.44
N ILE A 284 -11.85 29.34 13.80
CA ILE A 284 -13.22 29.42 14.35
C ILE A 284 -13.25 30.28 15.62
N LEU A 285 -12.29 30.08 16.51
CA LEU A 285 -12.22 30.81 17.78
C LEU A 285 -11.83 32.28 17.60
N SER A 286 -11.24 32.64 16.46
CA SER A 286 -10.82 34.01 16.14
C SER A 286 -11.82 34.81 15.31
N ALA A 287 -12.87 34.15 14.79
CA ALA A 287 -13.94 34.75 13.99
C ALA A 287 -15.09 35.20 14.87
#